data_AF-A0A6C0M041-F1
#
_entry.id   AF-A0A6C0M041-F1
#
_cell.length_a   1.000
_cell.length_b   1.000
_cell.length_c   1.000
_cell.angle_alpha   90.00
_cell.angle_beta   90.00
_cell.angle_gamma   90.00
#
_symmetry.space_group_name_H-M   'P 1'
#
loop_
_entity.id
_entity.type
_entity.pdbx_description
1 polymer ?
#
loop_
_entity_poly.entity_id
_entity_poly.type
_entity_poly.pdbx_seq_one_letter_code
_entity_poly.pdbx_strand_id
1 'polypeptide(L)'
;MFLILSQSDINHTELNALGHEIHISRYILMSLLKNNYITIEDTIVTLYEDRKFLYTKIFKNVIIYDDFLKLNISENNILRLCLFSYLPNLNENKLMNFEKNTNYPLRSYIPVFWQERQNLKMVEYIHPDRNFDDLLNNIDYTDINHLVDDKEFIIIHHRIVKELQPGHILDTNIDIDNLNKIINNINCQYDIFIFCIDKDILYDINDINKNNIKIIEDLNIYASLMNNGKCKCVISEWSGGGQLSHYCHNKMVFYYFRHYPDNYNSKYSNIREIGSKEGFFHYWDFHKSTDIELILNPNLDDMLVYLKKKYF
;
A
#
# COMPACT_ATOMS: atom_id res chain seq x y z
N MET A 1 -13.69 13.68 -16.53
CA MET A 1 -13.78 13.89 -15.07
C MET A 1 -12.39 13.79 -14.45
N PHE A 2 -12.14 14.46 -13.33
CA PHE A 2 -10.89 14.36 -12.56
C PHE A 2 -11.11 13.55 -11.29
N LEU A 3 -10.29 12.53 -11.03
CA LEU A 3 -10.38 11.66 -9.87
C LEU A 3 -9.16 11.87 -8.98
N ILE A 4 -9.38 12.51 -7.83
CA ILE A 4 -8.31 12.85 -6.87
C ILE A 4 -8.13 11.70 -5.90
N LEU A 5 -6.99 11.01 -6.03
CA LEU A 5 -6.64 9.85 -5.21
C LEU A 5 -5.92 10.25 -3.93
N SER A 6 -5.19 11.36 -3.96
CA SER A 6 -4.47 11.92 -2.82
C SER A 6 -4.25 13.41 -3.04
N GLN A 7 -4.25 14.19 -1.96
CA GLN A 7 -4.00 15.63 -1.99
C GLN A 7 -3.11 16.05 -0.81
N SER A 8 -2.33 17.12 -1.00
CA SER A 8 -1.55 17.72 0.07
C SER A 8 -2.49 18.49 1.00
N ASP A 9 -2.57 18.11 2.26
CA ASP A 9 -3.29 18.87 3.29
C ASP A 9 -2.40 19.04 4.53
N ILE A 10 -2.48 20.22 5.15
CA ILE A 10 -1.65 20.66 6.29
C ILE A 10 -1.95 19.82 7.55
N ASN A 11 -3.11 19.17 7.61
CA ASN A 11 -3.60 18.51 8.82
C ASN A 11 -3.42 16.99 8.88
N HIS A 12 -2.68 16.35 7.97
CA HIS A 12 -2.55 14.87 7.87
C HIS A 12 -3.86 14.08 7.71
N THR A 13 -5.03 14.71 7.86
CA THR A 13 -6.35 14.07 7.80
C THR A 13 -6.83 13.78 6.39
N GLU A 14 -6.19 14.35 5.35
CA GLU A 14 -6.53 14.12 3.93
C GLU A 14 -5.31 13.76 3.07
N LEU A 15 -4.13 13.60 3.70
CA LEU A 15 -2.95 13.02 3.07
C LEU A 15 -3.19 11.51 2.93
N ASN A 16 -3.51 11.08 1.72
CA ASN A 16 -3.69 9.67 1.46
C ASN A 16 -2.31 8.99 1.45
N ALA A 17 -1.89 8.47 2.61
CA ALA A 17 -0.68 7.67 2.72
C ALA A 17 -0.76 6.50 1.74
N LEU A 18 0.39 6.05 1.20
CA LEU A 18 0.44 5.02 0.13
C LEU A 18 -0.51 3.84 0.38
N GLY A 19 -0.51 3.31 1.61
CA GLY A 19 -1.36 2.16 1.98
C GLY A 19 -2.85 2.43 1.81
N HIS A 20 -3.32 3.60 2.25
CA HIS A 20 -4.71 4.00 2.09
C HIS A 20 -5.03 4.28 0.60
N GLU A 21 -4.09 4.83 -0.16
CA GLU A 21 -4.27 5.06 -1.60
C GLU A 21 -4.49 3.75 -2.36
N ILE A 22 -3.60 2.78 -2.17
CA ILE A 22 -3.67 1.49 -2.89
C ILE A 22 -4.85 0.63 -2.46
N HIS A 23 -5.23 0.66 -1.18
CA HIS A 23 -6.30 -0.19 -0.68
C HIS A 23 -7.68 0.46 -0.66
N ILE A 24 -7.81 1.78 -0.64
CA ILE A 24 -9.13 2.42 -0.57
C ILE A 24 -9.43 3.16 -1.87
N SER A 25 -8.67 4.22 -2.15
CA SER A 25 -8.95 5.11 -3.27
C SER A 25 -8.78 4.42 -4.62
N ARG A 26 -7.70 3.64 -4.80
CA ARG A 26 -7.47 2.82 -5.99
C ARG A 26 -8.55 1.73 -6.13
N TYR A 27 -8.95 1.10 -5.04
CA TYR A 27 -9.96 0.04 -5.08
C TYR A 27 -11.31 0.59 -5.56
N ILE A 28 -11.75 1.72 -4.99
CA ILE A 28 -12.96 2.43 -5.44
C ILE A 28 -12.82 2.85 -6.90
N LEU A 29 -11.67 3.39 -7.29
CA LEU A 29 -11.38 3.79 -8.67
C LEU A 29 -11.53 2.62 -9.65
N MET A 30 -10.92 1.47 -9.36
CA MET A 30 -11.03 0.28 -10.21
C MET A 30 -12.47 -0.24 -10.27
N SER A 31 -13.22 -0.15 -9.17
CA SER A 31 -14.63 -0.57 -9.14
C SER A 31 -15.50 0.33 -10.01
N LEU A 32 -15.30 1.65 -9.93
CA LEU A 32 -15.97 2.62 -10.80
C LEU A 32 -15.69 2.31 -12.28
N LEU A 33 -14.44 2.01 -12.62
CA LEU A 33 -14.03 1.69 -13.99
C LEU A 33 -14.66 0.38 -14.47
N LYS A 34 -14.55 -0.70 -13.68
CA LYS A 34 -15.12 -2.02 -14.01
C LYS A 34 -16.63 -1.94 -14.26
N ASN A 35 -17.32 -1.08 -13.52
CA ASN A 35 -18.78 -0.90 -13.64
C ASN A 35 -19.18 0.23 -14.59
N ASN A 36 -18.25 0.78 -15.39
CA ASN A 36 -18.48 1.82 -16.40
C ASN A 36 -19.06 3.14 -15.87
N TYR A 37 -18.81 3.47 -14.59
CA TYR A 37 -19.13 4.80 -14.04
C TYR A 37 -18.09 5.85 -14.45
N ILE A 38 -16.90 5.40 -14.84
CA ILE A 38 -15.81 6.19 -15.40
C ILE A 38 -15.21 5.46 -16.59
N THR A 39 -14.32 6.13 -17.31
CA THR A 39 -13.65 5.61 -18.51
C THR A 39 -12.13 5.79 -18.40
N ILE A 40 -11.38 5.11 -19.26
CA ILE A 40 -9.91 5.26 -19.36
C ILE A 40 -9.46 6.66 -19.83
N GLU A 41 -10.39 7.48 -20.34
CA GLU A 41 -10.14 8.86 -20.76
C GLU A 41 -10.18 9.84 -19.57
N ASP A 42 -10.80 9.45 -18.46
CA ASP A 42 -10.85 10.26 -17.24
C ASP A 42 -9.44 10.47 -16.68
N THR A 43 -9.26 11.61 -16.02
CA THR A 43 -7.94 12.03 -15.52
C THR A 43 -7.76 11.62 -14.08
N ILE A 44 -6.71 10.84 -13.82
CA ILE A 44 -6.32 10.45 -12.47
C ILE A 44 -5.35 11.48 -11.92
N VAL A 45 -5.60 11.93 -10.69
CA VAL A 45 -4.76 12.89 -9.99
C VAL A 45 -4.11 12.20 -8.79
N THR A 46 -2.80 12.02 -8.87
CA THR A 46 -1.96 11.46 -7.79
C THR A 46 -1.30 12.56 -6.98
N LEU A 47 -0.80 12.27 -5.78
CA LEU A 47 -0.10 13.28 -4.98
C LEU A 47 1.22 13.71 -5.63
N TYR A 48 2.04 12.74 -5.99
CA TYR A 48 3.38 12.94 -6.54
C TYR A 48 3.59 12.09 -7.80
N GLU A 49 4.70 12.36 -8.51
CA GLU A 49 5.11 11.62 -9.72
C GLU A 49 5.36 10.13 -9.43
N ASP A 50 5.89 9.82 -8.24
CA ASP A 50 6.23 8.45 -7.81
C ASP A 50 5.02 7.52 -7.66
N ARG A 51 3.79 8.04 -7.76
CA ARG A 51 2.54 7.25 -7.73
C ARG A 51 1.98 6.95 -9.11
N LYS A 52 2.40 7.66 -10.16
CA LYS A 52 1.76 7.57 -11.49
C LYS A 52 1.78 6.15 -12.06
N PHE A 53 2.87 5.41 -11.85
CA PHE A 53 3.06 4.06 -12.36
C PHE A 53 1.96 3.06 -11.92
N LEU A 54 1.26 3.36 -10.83
CA LEU A 54 0.10 2.56 -10.41
C LEU A 54 -1.04 2.65 -11.45
N TYR A 55 -1.17 3.76 -12.18
CA TYR A 55 -2.37 4.08 -12.98
C TYR A 55 -2.09 4.24 -14.48
N THR A 56 -0.86 4.54 -14.89
CA THR A 56 -0.49 4.88 -16.30
C THR A 56 -0.76 3.77 -17.31
N LYS A 57 -0.76 2.51 -16.87
CA LYS A 57 -1.10 1.37 -17.74
C LYS A 57 -2.60 1.20 -18.01
N ILE A 58 -3.45 1.86 -17.20
CA ILE A 58 -4.91 1.74 -17.26
C ILE A 58 -5.53 3.01 -17.86
N PHE A 59 -5.07 4.18 -17.43
CA PHE A 59 -5.64 5.47 -17.81
C PHE A 59 -4.72 6.23 -18.73
N LYS A 60 -5.30 6.94 -19.71
CA LYS A 60 -4.53 7.76 -20.65
C LYS A 60 -3.97 9.03 -20.03
N ASN A 61 -4.65 9.56 -19.00
CA ASN A 61 -4.33 10.83 -18.38
C ASN A 61 -4.07 10.63 -16.89
N VAL A 62 -2.80 10.71 -16.47
CA VAL A 62 -2.39 10.65 -15.07
C VAL A 62 -1.50 11.86 -14.77
N ILE A 63 -1.96 12.74 -13.89
CA ILE A 63 -1.27 13.99 -13.52
C ILE A 63 -1.02 14.04 -12.02
N ILE A 64 -0.11 14.91 -11.59
CA ILE A 64 0.11 15.18 -10.17
C ILE A 64 -0.83 16.28 -9.66
N TYR A 65 -1.07 16.30 -8.36
CA TYR A 65 -1.94 17.26 -7.70
C TYR A 65 -1.50 18.72 -7.95
N ASP A 66 -0.20 19.00 -7.92
CA ASP A 66 0.34 20.33 -8.20
C ASP A 66 0.01 20.83 -9.62
N ASP A 67 -0.03 19.93 -10.61
CA ASP A 67 -0.43 20.29 -11.97
C ASP A 67 -1.94 20.47 -12.08
N PHE A 68 -2.71 19.64 -11.37
CA PHE A 68 -4.15 19.80 -11.27
C PHE A 68 -4.54 21.16 -10.68
N LEU A 69 -3.84 21.65 -9.64
CA LEU A 69 -4.10 22.95 -9.01
C LEU A 69 -3.94 24.15 -9.97
N LYS A 70 -3.19 23.98 -11.07
CA LYS A 70 -3.00 25.02 -12.10
C LYS A 70 -4.17 25.06 -13.08
N LEU A 71 -5.07 24.07 -13.05
CA LEU A 71 -6.21 23.96 -13.96
C LEU A 71 -7.45 24.67 -13.37
N ASN A 72 -8.19 25.39 -14.21
CA ASN A 72 -9.47 25.97 -13.81
C ASN A 72 -10.61 24.97 -14.08
N ILE A 73 -10.77 24.00 -13.18
CA ILE A 73 -11.77 22.92 -13.29
C ILE A 73 -12.96 23.20 -12.38
N SER A 74 -14.18 23.03 -12.92
CA SER A 74 -15.41 23.09 -12.12
C SER A 74 -15.49 21.92 -11.13
N GLU A 75 -15.90 22.18 -9.88
CA GLU A 75 -16.13 21.16 -8.85
C GLU A 75 -17.08 20.03 -9.28
N ASN A 76 -18.01 20.29 -10.21
CA ASN A 76 -18.89 19.25 -10.76
C ASN A 76 -18.13 18.19 -11.59
N ASN A 77 -16.90 18.48 -12.01
CA ASN A 77 -16.04 17.56 -12.75
C ASN A 77 -14.98 16.90 -11.87
N ILE A 78 -15.04 17.09 -10.55
CA ILE A 78 -14.04 16.60 -9.60
C ILE A 78 -14.67 15.54 -8.70
N LEU A 79 -14.02 14.39 -8.63
CA LEU A 79 -14.35 13.30 -7.70
C LEU A 79 -13.19 13.08 -6.73
N ARG A 80 -13.39 13.38 -5.45
CA ARG A 80 -12.36 13.27 -4.41
C ARG A 80 -12.45 11.90 -3.73
N LEU A 81 -11.66 10.95 -4.21
CA LEU A 81 -11.59 9.59 -3.64
C LEU A 81 -10.77 9.53 -2.35
N CYS A 82 -9.78 10.41 -2.20
CA CYS A 82 -9.00 10.55 -0.97
C CYS A 82 -9.85 10.79 0.30
N LEU A 83 -11.06 11.35 0.16
CA LEU A 83 -11.98 11.57 1.28
C LEU A 83 -12.43 10.28 1.97
N PHE A 84 -12.37 9.14 1.28
CA PHE A 84 -12.74 7.84 1.85
C PHE A 84 -11.61 7.21 2.66
N SER A 85 -10.40 7.79 2.60
CA SER A 85 -9.20 7.25 3.23
C SER A 85 -9.05 7.66 4.71
N TYR A 86 -9.86 8.60 5.20
CA TYR A 86 -9.86 9.03 6.60
C TYR A 86 -11.25 8.92 7.21
N LEU A 87 -11.47 7.81 7.91
CA LEU A 87 -12.77 7.40 8.46
C LEU A 87 -13.43 8.47 9.35
N PRO A 88 -12.71 9.17 10.26
CA PRO A 88 -13.34 10.15 11.14
C PRO A 88 -14.00 11.34 10.42
N ASN A 89 -13.58 11.65 9.19
CA ASN A 89 -14.13 12.75 8.41
C ASN A 89 -15.18 12.32 7.37
N LEU A 90 -15.47 11.02 7.27
CA LEU A 90 -16.49 10.51 6.36
C LEU A 90 -17.87 10.56 7.03
N ASN A 91 -18.81 11.26 6.41
CA ASN A 91 -20.18 11.36 6.89
C ASN A 91 -21.20 11.09 5.77
N GLU A 92 -22.46 10.88 6.16
CA GLU A 92 -23.54 10.53 5.22
C GLU A 92 -23.69 11.56 4.10
N ASN A 93 -23.55 12.86 4.37
CA ASN A 93 -23.67 13.91 3.36
C ASN A 93 -22.57 13.79 2.29
N LYS A 94 -21.32 13.52 2.69
CA LYS A 94 -20.21 13.29 1.74
C LYS A 94 -20.47 12.06 0.88
N LEU A 95 -20.97 10.97 1.48
CA LEU A 95 -21.34 9.76 0.77
C LEU A 95 -22.49 10.00 -0.22
N MET A 96 -23.58 10.64 0.22
CA MET A 96 -24.72 10.96 -0.64
C MET A 96 -24.33 11.87 -1.81
N ASN A 97 -23.47 12.87 -1.56
CA ASN A 97 -22.97 13.73 -2.63
C ASN A 97 -22.14 12.94 -3.65
N PHE A 98 -21.30 12.03 -3.18
CA PHE A 98 -20.55 11.13 -4.06
C PHE A 98 -21.48 10.27 -4.91
N GLU A 99 -22.46 9.59 -4.31
CA GLU A 99 -23.39 8.72 -5.05
C GLU A 99 -24.25 9.52 -6.02
N LYS A 100 -24.66 10.74 -5.67
CA LYS A 100 -25.43 11.62 -6.56
C LYS A 100 -24.62 12.03 -7.79
N ASN A 101 -23.33 12.30 -7.63
CA ASN A 101 -22.46 12.76 -8.72
C ASN A 101 -22.01 11.62 -9.63
N THR A 102 -21.90 10.41 -9.09
CA THR A 102 -21.36 9.24 -9.83
C THR A 102 -22.42 8.23 -10.21
N ASN A 103 -23.60 8.25 -9.59
CA ASN A 103 -24.57 7.15 -9.58
C ASN A 103 -24.01 5.81 -9.06
N TYR A 104 -22.87 5.82 -8.38
CA TYR A 104 -22.25 4.63 -7.81
C TYR A 104 -22.72 4.43 -6.36
N PRO A 105 -23.30 3.26 -6.00
CA PRO A 105 -23.94 3.06 -4.69
C PRO A 105 -22.91 2.70 -3.59
N LEU A 106 -21.94 3.59 -3.32
CA LEU A 106 -20.84 3.34 -2.38
C LEU A 106 -21.32 2.93 -0.97
N ARG A 107 -22.42 3.52 -0.48
CA ARG A 107 -22.99 3.24 0.85
C ARG A 107 -23.43 1.79 1.00
N SER A 108 -23.78 1.12 -0.09
CA SER A 108 -24.19 -0.29 -0.06
C SER A 108 -23.02 -1.24 0.23
N TYR A 109 -21.77 -0.77 0.09
CA TYR A 109 -20.54 -1.54 0.30
C TYR A 109 -19.81 -1.20 1.61
N ILE A 110 -20.24 -0.17 2.34
CA ILE A 110 -19.66 0.22 3.62
C ILE A 110 -20.36 -0.58 4.74
N PRO A 111 -19.61 -1.33 5.58
CA PRO A 111 -20.21 -2.22 6.59
C PRO A 111 -21.03 -1.54 7.69
N VAL A 112 -21.87 -2.33 8.35
CA VAL A 112 -22.89 -1.94 9.34
C VAL A 112 -22.34 -1.31 10.65
N PHE A 113 -21.06 -1.47 11.01
CA PHE A 113 -20.47 -0.68 12.13
C PHE A 113 -20.45 0.83 11.87
N TRP A 114 -20.65 1.23 10.62
CA TRP A 114 -20.86 2.63 10.20
C TRP A 114 -22.33 3.07 10.31
N GLN A 115 -23.22 2.15 10.66
CA GLN A 115 -24.66 2.28 10.78
C GLN A 115 -25.17 1.58 12.05
N GLU A 116 -24.79 2.05 13.24
CA GLU A 116 -25.60 1.75 14.45
C GLU A 116 -27.03 2.37 14.38
N ARG A 117 -27.50 2.78 13.21
CA ARG A 117 -28.89 3.14 12.94
C ARG A 117 -29.29 2.56 11.59
N GLN A 118 -30.31 1.70 11.63
CA GLN A 118 -31.16 1.28 10.49
C GLN A 118 -30.68 0.03 9.74
N ASN A 119 -31.04 -1.16 10.24
CA ASN A 119 -31.41 -2.41 9.54
C ASN A 119 -31.28 -2.49 7.99
N LEU A 120 -30.13 -2.13 7.41
CA LEU A 120 -29.89 -2.24 5.98
C LEU A 120 -29.24 -3.60 5.70
N LYS A 121 -29.87 -4.36 4.80
CA LYS A 121 -29.29 -5.57 4.25
C LYS A 121 -27.99 -5.19 3.55
N MET A 122 -26.88 -5.81 3.94
CA MET A 122 -25.65 -5.73 3.15
C MET A 122 -25.96 -6.19 1.72
N VAL A 123 -25.72 -5.33 0.74
CA VAL A 123 -25.74 -5.74 -0.67
C VAL A 123 -24.43 -6.49 -0.93
N GLU A 124 -24.51 -7.47 -1.82
CA GLU A 124 -23.39 -8.34 -2.18
C GLU A 124 -22.10 -7.55 -2.36
N TYR A 125 -21.12 -8.01 -1.59
CA TYR A 125 -19.71 -7.71 -1.63
C TYR A 125 -19.25 -7.40 -3.06
N ILE A 126 -18.33 -6.44 -3.24
CA ILE A 126 -17.48 -6.45 -4.44
C ILE A 126 -16.66 -7.74 -4.32
N HIS A 127 -17.20 -8.86 -4.78
CA HIS A 127 -16.44 -10.08 -4.86
C HIS A 127 -15.29 -9.78 -5.80
N PRO A 128 -14.03 -9.81 -5.32
CA PRO A 128 -12.91 -9.88 -6.24
C PRO A 128 -13.13 -11.16 -7.04
N ASP A 129 -13.62 -10.98 -8.26
CA ASP A 129 -13.45 -11.98 -9.29
C ASP A 129 -12.06 -11.77 -9.88
N ARG A 130 -11.52 -12.81 -10.53
CA ARG A 130 -10.18 -12.73 -11.12
C ARG A 130 -10.00 -11.52 -12.03
N ASN A 131 -11.06 -11.12 -12.74
CA ASN A 131 -11.01 -9.95 -13.63
C ASN A 131 -10.78 -8.64 -12.88
N PHE A 132 -11.28 -8.52 -11.64
CA PHE A 132 -11.05 -7.35 -10.81
C PHE A 132 -9.67 -7.33 -10.18
N ASP A 133 -9.17 -8.48 -9.73
CA ASP A 133 -7.80 -8.60 -9.21
C ASP A 133 -6.77 -8.34 -10.32
N ASP A 134 -6.99 -8.83 -11.53
CA ASP A 134 -6.18 -8.53 -12.71
C ASP A 134 -6.13 -7.03 -12.99
N LEU A 135 -7.25 -6.32 -12.82
CA LEU A 135 -7.33 -4.87 -12.96
C LEU A 135 -6.55 -4.15 -11.85
N LEU A 136 -6.69 -4.58 -10.59
CA LEU A 136 -5.95 -4.02 -9.45
C LEU A 136 -4.44 -4.17 -9.63
N ASN A 137 -4.00 -5.34 -10.11
CA ASN A 137 -2.61 -5.70 -10.33
C ASN A 137 -2.02 -5.15 -11.63
N ASN A 138 -2.81 -4.45 -12.46
CA ASN A 138 -2.35 -3.89 -13.73
C ASN A 138 -1.49 -2.63 -13.51
N ILE A 139 -0.29 -2.84 -12.97
CA ILE A 139 0.71 -1.84 -12.62
C ILE A 139 1.75 -1.71 -13.73
N ASP A 140 2.24 -0.50 -13.94
CA ASP A 140 3.26 -0.17 -14.93
C ASP A 140 4.66 -0.35 -14.32
N TYR A 141 5.29 -1.50 -14.58
CA TYR A 141 6.62 -1.82 -14.06
C TYR A 141 7.73 -1.28 -14.98
N THR A 142 8.76 -0.70 -14.38
CA THR A 142 9.96 -0.24 -15.10
C THR A 142 10.98 -1.36 -15.32
N ASP A 143 11.86 -1.18 -16.30
CA ASP A 143 12.97 -2.11 -16.54
C ASP A 143 14.05 -1.98 -15.46
N ILE A 144 14.31 -3.10 -14.78
CA ILE A 144 15.28 -3.23 -13.69
C ILE A 144 16.43 -4.19 -14.02
N ASN A 145 16.59 -4.61 -15.28
CA ASN A 145 17.62 -5.56 -15.69
C ASN A 145 19.05 -5.06 -15.39
N HIS A 146 19.25 -3.75 -15.34
CA HIS A 146 20.53 -3.14 -14.96
C HIS A 146 20.82 -3.20 -13.45
N LEU A 147 19.81 -3.47 -12.63
CA LEU A 147 19.91 -3.59 -11.18
C LEU A 147 20.01 -5.05 -10.72
N VAL A 148 19.35 -5.95 -11.44
CA VAL A 148 19.20 -7.37 -11.06
C VAL A 148 20.13 -8.25 -11.89
N ASP A 149 21.11 -8.85 -11.22
CA ASP A 149 22.01 -9.83 -11.82
C ASP A 149 21.32 -11.22 -11.93
N ASP A 150 22.07 -12.28 -12.27
CA ASP A 150 21.52 -13.65 -12.32
C ASP A 150 21.22 -14.31 -10.98
N LYS A 151 21.51 -13.59 -9.89
CA LYS A 151 21.32 -14.06 -8.53
C LYS A 151 19.91 -13.74 -8.02
N GLU A 152 19.38 -14.65 -7.20
CA GLU A 152 18.16 -14.40 -6.45
C GLU A 152 18.39 -13.35 -5.36
N PHE A 153 17.34 -12.61 -5.03
CA PHE A 153 17.47 -11.50 -4.09
C PHE A 153 16.30 -11.42 -3.12
N ILE A 154 16.53 -10.70 -2.03
CA ILE A 154 15.54 -10.38 -0.99
C ILE A 154 15.36 -8.87 -0.96
N ILE A 155 14.11 -8.44 -0.80
CA ILE A 155 13.80 -7.03 -0.63
C ILE A 155 13.50 -6.76 0.84
N ILE A 156 14.04 -5.68 1.38
CA ILE A 156 13.75 -5.18 2.72
C ILE A 156 13.11 -3.80 2.59
N HIS A 157 11.98 -3.61 3.24
CA HIS A 157 11.38 -2.31 3.50
C HIS A 157 11.37 -2.04 5.01
N HIS A 158 12.14 -1.05 5.44
CA HIS A 158 12.26 -0.64 6.83
C HIS A 158 12.20 0.89 6.86
N ARG A 159 11.15 1.48 7.44
CA ARG A 159 11.11 2.93 7.64
C ARG A 159 12.15 3.26 8.71
N ILE A 160 12.91 4.29 8.42
CA ILE A 160 13.76 4.94 9.41
C ILE A 160 13.15 6.32 9.63
N VAL A 161 12.64 6.56 10.83
CA VAL A 161 11.82 7.74 11.11
C VAL A 161 12.68 8.86 11.69
N LYS A 162 12.89 9.93 10.92
CA LYS A 162 13.65 11.13 11.34
C LYS A 162 12.85 12.16 12.14
N GLU A 163 11.54 12.17 11.98
CA GLU A 163 10.64 13.16 12.59
C GLU A 163 9.46 12.47 13.26
N LEU A 164 9.06 12.98 14.42
CA LEU A 164 8.08 12.33 15.28
C LEU A 164 6.69 12.42 14.63
N GLN A 165 6.26 11.34 14.00
CA GLN A 165 4.91 11.22 13.46
C GLN A 165 3.93 10.81 14.57
N PRO A 166 2.66 11.27 14.55
CA PRO A 166 1.66 10.86 15.52
C PRO A 166 1.53 9.33 15.60
N GLY A 167 1.73 8.76 16.79
CA GLY A 167 1.68 7.31 17.01
C GLY A 167 2.98 6.56 16.66
N HIS A 168 4.06 7.25 16.27
CA HIS A 168 5.36 6.64 16.01
C HIS A 168 6.35 6.86 17.17
N ILE A 169 7.13 5.82 17.46
CA ILE A 169 8.32 5.93 18.30
C ILE A 169 9.48 6.40 17.41
N LEU A 170 10.01 7.58 17.70
CA LEU A 170 11.19 8.11 17.02
C LEU A 170 12.45 7.55 17.69
N ASP A 171 13.08 6.57 17.05
CA ASP A 171 14.38 6.05 17.49
C ASP A 171 15.15 5.48 16.29
N THR A 172 15.81 6.39 15.57
CA THR A 172 16.62 6.12 14.37
C THR A 172 17.72 5.09 14.65
N ASN A 173 18.32 5.10 15.85
CA ASN A 173 19.36 4.13 16.21
C ASN A 173 18.78 2.73 16.31
N ILE A 174 17.62 2.57 16.97
CA ILE A 174 16.94 1.27 17.01
C ILE A 174 16.43 0.87 15.62
N ASP A 175 16.02 1.80 14.73
CA ASP A 175 15.69 1.50 13.32
C ASP A 175 16.89 0.90 12.58
N ILE A 176 18.05 1.56 12.67
CA ILE A 176 19.29 1.08 12.07
C ILE A 176 19.71 -0.28 12.66
N ASP A 177 19.68 -0.44 13.98
CA ASP A 177 20.02 -1.71 14.64
C ASP A 177 19.10 -2.85 14.20
N ASN A 178 17.81 -2.57 14.05
CA ASN A 178 16.85 -3.56 13.60
C ASN A 178 17.04 -3.92 12.13
N LEU A 179 17.33 -2.96 11.26
CA LEU A 179 17.71 -3.24 9.88
C LEU A 179 18.98 -4.09 9.81
N ASN A 180 20.00 -3.78 10.62
CA ASN A 180 21.22 -4.58 10.73
C ASN A 180 20.94 -6.01 11.20
N LYS A 181 20.04 -6.18 12.18
CA LYS A 181 19.59 -7.52 12.58
C LYS A 181 18.95 -8.26 11.41
N ILE A 182 18.07 -7.64 10.62
CA ILE A 182 17.47 -8.30 9.45
C ILE A 182 18.56 -8.74 8.46
N ILE A 183 19.44 -7.82 8.08
CA ILE A 183 20.53 -8.07 7.12
C ILE A 183 21.42 -9.21 7.58
N ASN A 184 21.86 -9.19 8.84
CA ASN A 184 22.76 -10.22 9.40
C ASN A 184 22.12 -11.59 9.54
N ASN A 185 20.78 -11.66 9.50
CA ASN A 185 20.06 -12.94 9.50
C ASN A 185 19.82 -13.48 8.09
N ILE A 186 20.19 -12.75 7.02
CA ILE A 186 20.07 -13.19 5.64
C ILE A 186 21.37 -13.88 5.18
N ASN A 187 21.27 -15.04 4.53
CA ASN A 187 22.42 -15.74 3.94
C ASN A 187 23.06 -14.94 2.81
N CYS A 188 24.39 -14.92 2.79
CA CYS A 188 25.23 -14.23 1.80
C CYS A 188 24.98 -14.68 0.34
N GLN A 189 24.31 -15.81 0.12
CA GLN A 189 23.92 -16.29 -1.21
C GLN A 189 22.81 -15.47 -1.90
N TYR A 190 22.19 -14.50 -1.23
CA TYR A 190 21.20 -13.61 -1.85
C TYR A 190 21.75 -12.20 -1.98
N ASP A 191 21.34 -11.48 -3.02
CA ASP A 191 21.50 -10.02 -3.04
C ASP A 191 20.39 -9.38 -2.19
N ILE A 192 20.65 -8.20 -1.65
CA ILE A 192 19.71 -7.51 -0.76
C ILE A 192 19.38 -6.15 -1.36
N PHE A 193 18.11 -5.90 -1.62
CA PHE A 193 17.63 -4.58 -1.99
C PHE A 193 16.90 -3.96 -0.80
N ILE A 194 17.30 -2.74 -0.42
CA ILE A 194 16.68 -2.00 0.68
C ILE A 194 15.91 -0.83 0.09
N PHE A 195 14.59 -0.83 0.25
CA PHE A 195 13.77 0.32 -0.09
C PHE A 195 13.71 1.27 1.11
N CYS A 196 14.22 2.48 0.90
CA CYS A 196 14.24 3.55 1.88
C CYS A 196 14.12 4.88 1.15
N ILE A 197 13.24 5.77 1.61
CA ILE A 197 13.01 7.07 0.96
C ILE A 197 14.17 8.06 1.23
N ASP A 198 15.00 7.76 2.24
CA ASP A 198 16.08 8.64 2.69
C ASP A 198 17.38 7.84 2.79
N LYS A 199 18.05 7.63 1.64
CA LYS A 199 19.28 6.82 1.57
C LYS A 199 20.41 7.39 2.42
N ASP A 200 20.38 8.69 2.69
CA ASP A 200 21.47 9.36 3.41
C ASP A 200 21.63 8.81 4.83
N ILE A 201 20.55 8.25 5.39
CA ILE A 201 20.54 7.58 6.69
C ILE A 201 21.29 6.25 6.68
N LEU A 202 21.32 5.59 5.54
CA LEU A 202 21.88 4.25 5.43
C LEU A 202 23.40 4.29 5.30
N TYR A 203 24.03 5.42 4.94
CA TYR A 203 25.50 5.51 4.89
C TYR A 203 26.17 5.35 6.27
N ASP A 204 25.43 5.52 7.36
CA ASP A 204 25.91 5.24 8.73
C ASP A 204 25.92 3.72 9.06
N ILE A 205 25.39 2.88 8.17
CA ILE A 205 25.45 1.42 8.31
C ILE A 205 26.84 0.94 7.88
N ASN A 206 27.72 0.82 8.88
CA ASN A 206 29.12 0.36 8.76
C ASN A 206 29.31 -0.99 8.04
N ASP A 207 28.25 -1.78 7.84
CA ASP A 207 28.28 -3.13 7.26
C ASP A 207 27.70 -3.24 5.83
N ILE A 208 27.32 -2.13 5.17
CA ILE A 208 26.80 -2.17 3.78
C ILE A 208 27.77 -2.89 2.81
N ASN A 209 29.07 -2.82 3.08
CA ASN A 209 30.10 -3.44 2.24
C ASN A 209 30.24 -4.98 2.39
N LYS A 210 29.56 -5.62 3.36
CA LYS A 210 29.70 -7.08 3.57
C LYS A 210 28.75 -7.93 2.74
N ASN A 211 27.67 -7.36 2.24
CA ASN A 211 26.65 -8.03 1.42
C ASN A 211 26.46 -7.20 0.15
N ASN A 212 26.07 -7.82 -0.97
CA ASN A 212 25.68 -7.12 -2.21
C ASN A 212 24.36 -6.35 -1.97
N ILE A 213 24.43 -5.29 -1.14
CA ILE A 213 23.31 -4.46 -0.71
C ILE A 213 23.17 -3.30 -1.70
N LYS A 214 21.96 -3.13 -2.22
CA LYS A 214 21.59 -2.04 -3.12
C LYS A 214 20.45 -1.25 -2.48
N ILE A 215 20.58 0.07 -2.39
CA ILE A 215 19.57 0.96 -1.81
C ILE A 215 18.73 1.57 -2.93
N ILE A 216 17.42 1.69 -2.69
CA ILE A 216 16.46 2.20 -3.67
C ILE A 216 15.50 3.18 -3.00
N GLU A 217 15.27 4.31 -3.66
CA GLU A 217 14.34 5.35 -3.22
C GLU A 217 13.12 5.45 -4.15
N ASP A 218 13.25 4.96 -5.38
CA ASP A 218 12.18 5.00 -6.38
C ASP A 218 11.16 3.88 -6.16
N LEU A 219 9.90 4.27 -5.98
CA LEU A 219 8.81 3.35 -5.67
C LEU A 219 8.43 2.44 -6.85
N ASN A 220 8.58 2.91 -8.10
CA ASN A 220 8.33 2.10 -9.27
C ASN A 220 9.42 1.01 -9.41
N ILE A 221 10.69 1.35 -9.17
CA ILE A 221 11.77 0.37 -9.11
C ILE A 221 11.51 -0.65 -8.00
N TYR A 222 11.10 -0.21 -6.80
CA TYR A 222 10.72 -1.10 -5.71
C TYR A 222 9.58 -2.06 -6.09
N ALA A 223 8.51 -1.56 -6.72
CA ALA A 223 7.41 -2.37 -7.22
C ALA A 223 7.86 -3.39 -8.28
N SER A 224 8.73 -2.95 -9.19
CA SER A 224 9.28 -3.77 -10.28
C SER A 224 10.17 -4.91 -9.75
N LEU A 225 10.92 -4.64 -8.68
CA LEU A 225 11.72 -5.68 -8.00
C LEU A 225 10.82 -6.71 -7.32
N MET A 226 9.75 -6.29 -6.65
CA MET A 226 8.78 -7.22 -6.05
C MET A 226 8.14 -8.14 -7.09
N ASN A 227 7.85 -7.62 -8.28
CA ASN A 227 7.26 -8.39 -9.39
C ASN A 227 8.28 -9.29 -10.11
N ASN A 228 9.58 -9.10 -9.88
CA ASN A 228 10.61 -9.88 -10.55
C ASN A 228 10.60 -11.36 -10.08
N GLY A 229 10.71 -12.28 -11.05
CA GLY A 229 10.78 -13.72 -10.78
C GLY A 229 11.93 -14.17 -9.88
N LYS A 230 13.02 -13.38 -9.77
CA LYS A 230 14.17 -13.64 -8.90
C LYS A 230 14.01 -13.12 -7.46
N CYS A 231 12.99 -12.29 -7.18
CA CYS A 231 12.69 -11.84 -5.81
C CYS A 231 12.17 -13.03 -5.00
N LYS A 232 12.85 -13.41 -3.91
CA LYS A 232 12.49 -14.59 -3.10
C LYS A 232 11.45 -14.31 -2.04
N CYS A 233 11.59 -13.18 -1.38
CA CYS A 233 10.64 -12.69 -0.40
C CYS A 233 10.81 -11.18 -0.21
N VAL A 234 9.79 -10.57 0.36
CA VAL A 234 9.84 -9.20 0.88
C VAL A 234 9.79 -9.29 2.40
N ILE A 235 10.69 -8.56 3.06
CA ILE A 235 10.64 -8.34 4.50
C ILE A 235 10.22 -6.90 4.68
N SER A 236 9.10 -6.67 5.34
CA SER A 236 8.60 -5.32 5.56
C SER A 236 8.08 -5.16 6.96
N GLU A 237 8.20 -3.98 7.54
CA GLU A 237 7.28 -3.61 8.59
C GLU A 237 5.88 -3.32 8.05
N TRP A 238 4.87 -3.36 8.93
CA TRP A 238 3.51 -2.98 8.58
C TRP A 238 3.39 -1.49 8.23
N SER A 239 3.17 -1.21 6.94
CA SER A 239 3.21 0.14 6.35
C SER A 239 2.69 0.13 4.92
N GLY A 240 2.43 1.31 4.35
CA GLY A 240 2.01 1.44 2.94
C GLY A 240 3.03 0.88 1.94
N GLY A 241 4.33 1.01 2.22
CA GLY A 241 5.39 0.44 1.37
C GLY A 241 5.32 -1.09 1.36
N GLY A 242 5.16 -1.69 2.54
CA GLY A 242 4.94 -3.13 2.64
C GLY A 242 3.66 -3.57 1.94
N GLN A 243 2.54 -2.88 2.20
CA GLN A 243 1.22 -3.19 1.65
C GLN A 243 1.18 -3.18 0.11
N LEU A 244 2.07 -2.42 -0.54
CA LEU A 244 2.23 -2.48 -2.00
C LEU A 244 2.57 -3.88 -2.51
N SER A 245 3.24 -4.72 -1.70
CA SER A 245 3.52 -6.11 -2.04
C SER A 245 2.26 -6.94 -2.33
N HIS A 246 1.10 -6.58 -1.76
CA HIS A 246 -0.16 -7.30 -1.99
C HIS A 246 -0.64 -7.22 -3.45
N TYR A 247 -0.12 -6.26 -4.21
CA TYR A 247 -0.47 -6.01 -5.61
C TYR A 247 0.69 -6.32 -6.58
N CYS A 248 1.92 -6.43 -6.07
CA CYS A 248 3.13 -6.54 -6.89
C CYS A 248 3.90 -7.85 -6.70
N HIS A 249 3.56 -8.68 -5.71
CA HIS A 249 4.36 -9.85 -5.36
C HIS A 249 3.52 -11.12 -5.28
N ASN A 250 4.04 -12.22 -5.81
CA ASN A 250 3.35 -13.52 -5.82
C ASN A 250 4.05 -14.59 -4.96
N LYS A 251 4.93 -14.17 -4.04
CA LYS A 251 5.62 -15.10 -3.12
C LYS A 251 5.47 -14.62 -1.67
N MET A 252 6.49 -14.83 -0.84
CA MET A 252 6.41 -14.61 0.58
C MET A 252 6.62 -13.16 0.97
N VAL A 253 5.81 -12.70 1.91
CA VAL A 253 6.06 -11.44 2.60
C VAL A 253 6.04 -11.63 4.11
N PHE A 254 7.15 -11.25 4.73
CA PHE A 254 7.31 -11.22 6.17
C PHE A 254 6.97 -9.84 6.70
N TYR A 255 5.89 -9.76 7.47
CA TYR A 255 5.54 -8.55 8.20
C TYR A 255 5.91 -8.62 9.67
N TYR A 256 6.33 -7.48 10.21
CA TYR A 256 6.43 -7.24 11.65
C TYR A 256 5.84 -5.87 12.03
N PHE A 257 5.32 -5.75 13.25
CA PHE A 257 4.55 -4.59 13.70
C PHE A 257 5.33 -3.74 14.71
N ARG A 258 6.41 -3.08 14.25
CA ARG A 258 7.25 -2.25 15.13
C ARG A 258 6.52 -1.01 15.67
N HIS A 259 5.99 -0.17 14.79
CA HIS A 259 5.35 1.09 15.18
C HIS A 259 3.87 0.93 15.53
N TYR A 260 3.31 -0.28 15.39
CA TYR A 260 1.90 -0.56 15.66
C TYR A 260 1.70 -1.91 16.39
N PRO A 261 2.37 -2.15 17.53
CA PRO A 261 2.26 -3.43 18.23
C PRO A 261 0.83 -3.73 18.67
N ASP A 262 0.06 -2.69 19.04
CA ASP A 262 -1.35 -2.83 19.42
C ASP A 262 -2.26 -3.18 18.24
N ASN A 263 -1.89 -2.82 17.01
CA ASN A 263 -2.64 -3.21 15.81
C ASN A 263 -2.55 -4.72 15.57
N TYR A 264 -1.42 -5.35 15.92
CA TYR A 264 -1.32 -6.81 15.83
C TYR A 264 -2.33 -7.48 16.78
N ASN A 265 -2.35 -7.09 18.06
CA ASN A 265 -3.20 -7.72 19.06
C ASN A 265 -4.70 -7.45 18.86
N SER A 266 -5.08 -6.25 18.38
CA SER A 266 -6.48 -5.85 18.20
C SER A 266 -7.09 -6.28 16.85
N LYS A 267 -6.29 -6.36 15.78
CA LYS A 267 -6.79 -6.70 14.44
C LYS A 267 -6.54 -8.16 14.06
N TYR A 268 -5.39 -8.74 14.38
CA TYR A 268 -4.98 -10.03 13.81
C TYR A 268 -5.71 -11.25 14.40
N SER A 269 -5.99 -11.26 15.70
CA SER A 269 -6.83 -12.27 16.36
C SER A 269 -8.22 -12.32 15.73
N ASN A 270 -8.80 -11.16 15.46
CA ASN A 270 -10.12 -11.00 14.83
C ASN A 270 -10.12 -11.35 13.32
N ILE A 271 -9.06 -11.03 12.57
CA ILE A 271 -8.95 -11.36 11.12
C ILE A 271 -8.97 -12.87 10.86
N ARG A 272 -8.33 -13.66 11.74
CA ARG A 272 -8.35 -15.13 11.65
C ARG A 272 -9.74 -15.72 11.90
N GLU A 273 -10.53 -15.09 12.76
CA GLU A 273 -11.88 -15.58 13.13
C GLU A 273 -12.98 -15.11 12.17
N ILE A 274 -12.80 -13.96 11.50
CA ILE A 274 -13.86 -13.26 10.76
C ILE A 274 -13.76 -13.46 9.23
N GLY A 275 -12.79 -14.28 8.79
CA GLY A 275 -12.67 -14.69 7.39
C GLY A 275 -14.03 -15.13 6.81
N SER A 276 -14.53 -14.35 5.85
CA SER A 276 -15.72 -14.52 4.98
C SER A 276 -17.01 -13.74 5.27
N LYS A 277 -17.19 -13.01 6.38
CA LYS A 277 -18.52 -12.41 6.69
C LYS A 277 -18.62 -10.88 6.72
N GLU A 278 -17.51 -10.17 6.85
CA GLU A 278 -17.51 -8.71 7.06
C GLU A 278 -16.95 -7.94 5.84
N GLY A 279 -17.59 -6.82 5.48
CA GLY A 279 -17.32 -6.07 4.24
C GLY A 279 -15.90 -5.48 4.12
N PHE A 280 -15.48 -5.15 2.89
CA PHE A 280 -14.12 -4.72 2.51
C PHE A 280 -13.46 -3.69 3.45
N PHE A 281 -14.20 -2.68 3.89
CA PHE A 281 -13.67 -1.62 4.75
C PHE A 281 -13.31 -2.07 6.18
N HIS A 282 -13.69 -3.27 6.61
CA HIS A 282 -13.31 -3.79 7.93
C HIS A 282 -11.85 -4.23 8.01
N TYR A 283 -11.31 -4.76 6.91
CA TYR A 283 -9.96 -5.33 6.85
C TYR A 283 -9.27 -5.02 5.51
N TRP A 284 -9.53 -3.82 4.97
CA TRP A 284 -8.99 -3.39 3.68
C TRP A 284 -7.48 -3.55 3.62
N ASP A 285 -6.82 -3.34 4.77
CA ASP A 285 -5.38 -3.40 4.97
C ASP A 285 -4.78 -4.81 4.82
N PHE A 286 -5.64 -5.84 4.78
CA PHE A 286 -5.27 -7.26 4.59
C PHE A 286 -5.79 -7.87 3.29
N HIS A 287 -6.51 -7.10 2.45
CA HIS A 287 -6.90 -7.59 1.13
C HIS A 287 -5.67 -7.95 0.30
N LYS A 288 -5.75 -9.09 -0.40
CA LYS A 288 -4.72 -9.61 -1.31
C LYS A 288 -5.37 -9.78 -2.68
N SER A 289 -4.77 -9.19 -3.70
CA SER A 289 -5.16 -9.38 -5.10
C SER A 289 -4.21 -10.33 -5.84
N THR A 290 -3.18 -10.84 -5.16
CA THR A 290 -2.13 -11.72 -5.68
C THR A 290 -2.07 -13.03 -4.91
N ASP A 291 -1.28 -14.01 -5.39
CA ASP A 291 -1.05 -15.29 -4.71
C ASP A 291 -0.07 -15.19 -3.52
N ILE A 292 0.02 -14.02 -2.91
CA ILE A 292 0.96 -13.69 -1.85
C ILE A 292 0.74 -14.48 -0.55
N GLU A 293 1.82 -15.09 -0.04
CA GLU A 293 1.87 -15.72 1.27
C GLU A 293 2.30 -14.68 2.31
N LEU A 294 1.36 -14.25 3.17
CA LEU A 294 1.65 -13.30 4.25
C LEU A 294 2.00 -14.03 5.54
N ILE A 295 3.19 -13.75 6.07
CA ILE A 295 3.63 -14.18 7.40
C ILE A 295 3.63 -12.97 8.32
N LEU A 296 2.63 -12.88 9.19
CA LEU A 296 2.43 -11.76 10.10
C LEU A 296 3.03 -12.11 11.47
N ASN A 297 3.96 -11.28 11.95
CA ASN A 297 4.63 -11.48 13.23
C ASN A 297 4.40 -10.28 14.15
N PRO A 298 4.16 -10.48 15.45
CA PRO A 298 3.88 -9.38 16.37
C PRO A 298 5.03 -8.38 16.50
N ASN A 299 6.27 -8.89 16.41
CA ASN A 299 7.48 -8.10 16.57
C ASN A 299 8.58 -8.61 15.62
N LEU A 300 9.70 -7.89 15.61
CA LEU A 300 10.84 -8.22 14.77
C LEU A 300 11.49 -9.55 15.14
N ASP A 301 11.69 -9.81 16.44
CA ASP A 301 12.41 -11.00 16.91
C ASP A 301 11.70 -12.29 16.50
N ASP A 302 10.36 -12.33 16.60
CA ASP A 302 9.54 -13.44 16.16
C ASP A 302 9.64 -13.66 14.64
N MET A 303 9.66 -12.56 13.86
CA MET A 303 9.87 -12.62 12.42
C MET A 303 11.25 -13.22 12.08
N LEU A 304 12.31 -12.79 12.77
CA LEU A 304 13.67 -13.28 12.54
C LEU A 304 13.82 -14.78 12.86
N VAL A 305 13.15 -15.27 13.91
CA VAL A 305 13.10 -16.72 14.22
C VAL A 305 12.47 -17.51 13.08
N TYR A 306 11.40 -16.99 12.48
CA TYR A 306 10.73 -17.66 11.37
C TYR A 306 11.54 -17.57 10.07
N LEU A 307 12.11 -16.40 9.77
CA LEU A 307 12.94 -16.15 8.60
C LEU A 307 14.12 -17.14 8.56
N LYS A 308 14.79 -17.35 9.71
CA LYS A 308 15.83 -18.38 9.85
C LYS A 308 15.33 -19.74 9.41
N LYS A 309 14.30 -20.27 10.06
CA LYS A 309 13.81 -21.64 9.80
C LYS A 309 13.44 -21.92 8.33
N LYS A 310 13.05 -20.90 7.56
CA LYS A 310 12.52 -21.08 6.21
C LYS A 310 13.56 -20.86 5.10
N TYR A 311 14.55 -20.00 5.33
CA TYR A 311 15.54 -19.65 4.32
C TYR A 311 16.98 -20.02 4.69
N PHE A 312 17.25 -20.37 5.96
CA PHE A 312 18.60 -20.57 6.53
C PHE A 312 18.66 -21.78 7.49
#